data_AF-A0AA35WVY0-F1
#
_entry.id   AF-A0AA35WVY0-F1
#
_cell.length_a   1.000
_cell.length_b   1.000
_cell.length_c   1.000
_cell.angle_alpha   90.00
_cell.angle_beta   90.00
_cell.angle_gamma   90.00
#
_symmetry.space_group_name_H-M   'P 1'
#
loop_
_entity.id
_entity.type
_entity.pdbx_description
1 polymer ?
#
loop_
_entity_poly.entity_id
_entity_poly.type
_entity_poly.pdbx_seq_one_letter_code
_entity_poly.pdbx_strand_id
1 'polypeptide(L)'
;PQISDKKETSALVAHLKIDIQELVREGCQLLWESYKLEGFVQNFSECIFSFQKGVDEVLLCSHQIDELVGSLETCEYRQPKFREVLDKLQKVIDDLNLRSYSNLRQWVAELDRQVEARLMRRLAIAIRSWQDCLRGVTGDSAVDTTTSTPQLPHKLGGTPALQAIQHELLFTNQIMHLQPPVEMVRCDLIAQLHNWISIVTALPRIQSSRYQVGLVELSPTEATYHSLLGKLMEHDSEPLVGAYGAIEELLSSVQSYVKVWLQYQSLWDMVPANIYSRLESNLTKWQKLLMDIKKSRKTVDTTETMKQFGPVEIHYGKVQQKVNLKHDSWHREILSSFLGDDLLDFHSTVA
;
A
#
# COMPACT_ATOMS: atom_id res chain seq x y z
N PRO A 1 12.10 -27.95 -33.40
CA PRO A 1 12.33 -27.20 -32.14
C PRO A 1 11.06 -27.17 -31.28
N GLN A 2 11.04 -28.07 -30.29
CA GLN A 2 10.15 -28.15 -29.11
C GLN A 2 8.75 -27.51 -29.16
N ILE A 3 7.83 -28.09 -29.94
CA ILE A 3 6.37 -27.94 -29.70
C ILE A 3 5.93 -28.79 -28.47
N SER A 4 6.80 -29.69 -28.00
CA SER A 4 6.52 -30.58 -26.86
C SER A 4 6.62 -29.91 -25.49
N ASP A 5 7.33 -28.78 -25.36
CA ASP A 5 7.55 -28.15 -24.05
C ASP A 5 6.44 -27.19 -23.63
N LYS A 6 5.61 -26.72 -24.57
CA LYS A 6 4.40 -25.96 -24.26
C LYS A 6 3.18 -26.83 -24.57
N LYS A 7 2.78 -27.71 -23.63
CA LYS A 7 1.46 -28.40 -23.65
C LYS A 7 0.30 -27.44 -23.98
N GLU A 8 0.49 -26.18 -23.62
CA GLU A 8 -0.40 -25.04 -23.81
C GLU A 8 -0.56 -24.61 -25.28
N THR A 9 0.52 -24.51 -26.03
CA THR A 9 0.45 -24.18 -27.48
C THR A 9 -0.09 -25.38 -28.26
N SER A 10 0.19 -26.60 -27.81
CA SER A 10 -0.40 -27.83 -28.36
C SER A 10 -1.93 -27.88 -28.19
N ALA A 11 -2.47 -27.33 -27.10
CA ALA A 11 -3.92 -27.27 -26.86
C ALA A 11 -4.65 -26.28 -27.80
N LEU A 12 -4.00 -25.18 -28.16
CA LEU A 12 -4.51 -24.15 -29.10
C LEU A 12 -4.55 -24.65 -30.55
N VAL A 13 -3.59 -25.49 -30.93
CA VAL A 13 -3.46 -26.05 -32.28
C VAL A 13 -4.18 -27.42 -32.39
N ALA A 14 -4.86 -27.86 -31.34
CA ALA A 14 -5.48 -29.19 -31.29
C ALA A 14 -6.49 -29.44 -32.42
N HIS A 15 -7.26 -28.42 -32.84
CA HIS A 15 -8.18 -28.54 -33.97
C HIS A 15 -7.45 -28.77 -35.30
N LEU A 16 -6.45 -27.93 -35.60
CA LEU A 16 -5.64 -28.06 -36.82
C LEU A 16 -4.88 -29.40 -36.85
N LYS A 17 -4.52 -29.94 -35.68
CA LYS A 17 -3.93 -31.27 -35.56
C LYS A 17 -4.93 -32.38 -35.85
N ILE A 18 -6.19 -32.26 -35.42
CA ILE A 18 -7.26 -33.21 -35.72
C ILE A 18 -7.54 -33.23 -37.22
N ASP A 19 -7.60 -32.05 -37.86
CA ASP A 19 -7.86 -31.92 -39.30
C ASP A 19 -6.75 -32.61 -40.13
N ILE A 20 -5.48 -32.45 -39.73
CA ILE A 20 -4.37 -33.19 -40.34
C ILE A 20 -4.49 -34.70 -40.09
N GLN A 21 -4.89 -35.11 -38.89
CA GLN A 21 -5.05 -36.54 -38.56
C GLN A 21 -6.19 -37.21 -39.33
N GLU A 22 -7.26 -36.47 -39.64
CA GLU A 22 -8.34 -36.94 -40.51
C GLU A 22 -7.88 -37.05 -41.96
N LEU A 23 -7.16 -36.05 -42.49
CA LEU A 23 -6.56 -36.13 -43.82
C LEU A 23 -5.55 -37.28 -43.94
N VAL A 24 -4.73 -37.54 -42.91
CA VAL A 24 -3.82 -38.70 -42.89
C VAL A 24 -4.61 -40.02 -42.88
N ARG A 25 -5.74 -40.08 -42.16
CA ARG A 25 -6.61 -41.27 -42.14
C ARG A 25 -7.24 -41.55 -43.49
N GLU A 26 -7.70 -40.52 -44.20
CA GLU A 26 -8.20 -40.61 -45.57
C GLU A 26 -7.07 -41.01 -46.54
N GLY A 27 -5.88 -40.44 -46.35
CA GLY A 27 -4.65 -40.78 -47.08
C GLY A 27 -4.26 -42.25 -46.98
N CYS A 28 -4.35 -42.83 -45.78
CA CYS A 28 -4.05 -44.25 -45.55
C CYS A 28 -5.04 -45.21 -46.25
N GLN A 29 -6.22 -44.74 -46.66
CA GLN A 29 -7.21 -45.56 -47.38
C GLN A 29 -7.06 -45.47 -48.91
N LEU A 30 -6.21 -44.57 -49.42
CA LEU A 30 -5.98 -44.38 -50.86
C LEU A 30 -4.92 -45.35 -51.39
N LEU A 31 -5.21 -45.98 -52.54
CA LEU A 31 -4.27 -46.81 -53.28
C LEU A 31 -3.35 -45.95 -54.15
N TRP A 32 -2.08 -46.36 -54.28
CA TRP A 32 -1.01 -45.63 -54.99
C TRP A 32 -1.29 -45.35 -56.48
N GLU A 33 -2.26 -46.02 -57.09
CA GLU A 33 -2.65 -45.86 -58.51
C GLU A 33 -3.88 -44.97 -58.72
N SER A 34 -4.42 -44.35 -57.66
CA SER A 34 -5.63 -43.52 -57.77
C SER A 34 -5.35 -42.17 -58.41
N TYR A 35 -6.17 -41.77 -59.39
CA TYR A 35 -6.17 -40.42 -59.99
C TYR A 35 -6.44 -39.29 -58.96
N LYS A 36 -6.98 -39.63 -57.77
CA LYS A 36 -7.25 -38.68 -56.68
C LYS A 36 -6.01 -38.37 -55.82
N LEU A 37 -4.89 -39.08 -56.02
CA LEU A 37 -3.69 -38.94 -55.21
C LEU A 37 -3.05 -37.55 -55.35
N GLU A 38 -3.02 -37.00 -56.56
CA GLU A 38 -2.39 -35.69 -56.82
C GLU A 38 -3.18 -34.54 -56.19
N GLY A 39 -4.52 -34.57 -56.28
CA GLY A 39 -5.39 -33.62 -55.58
C GLY A 39 -5.35 -33.76 -54.06
N PHE A 40 -5.22 -34.99 -53.55
CA PHE A 40 -5.03 -35.24 -52.12
C PHE A 40 -3.69 -34.67 -51.63
N VAL A 41 -2.58 -34.90 -52.35
CA VAL A 41 -1.25 -34.37 -51.99
C VAL A 41 -1.24 -32.84 -51.99
N GLN A 42 -1.92 -32.21 -52.95
CA GLN A 42 -2.05 -30.75 -52.99
C GLN A 42 -2.85 -30.22 -51.78
N ASN A 43 -4.02 -30.80 -51.50
CA ASN A 43 -4.84 -30.41 -50.35
C ASN A 43 -4.12 -30.67 -49.01
N PHE A 44 -3.37 -31.76 -48.92
CA PHE A 44 -2.58 -32.09 -47.74
C PHE A 44 -1.41 -31.10 -47.55
N SER A 45 -0.73 -30.72 -48.63
CA SER A 45 0.32 -29.70 -48.62
C SER A 45 -0.22 -28.35 -48.17
N GLU A 46 -1.38 -27.92 -48.71
CA GLU A 46 -2.05 -26.68 -48.30
C GLU A 46 -2.46 -26.71 -46.83
N CYS A 47 -2.97 -27.85 -46.35
CA CYS A 47 -3.36 -28.02 -44.95
C CYS A 47 -2.15 -28.02 -44.00
N ILE A 48 -1.04 -28.67 -44.38
CA ILE A 48 0.23 -28.61 -43.63
C ILE A 48 0.76 -27.18 -43.60
N PHE A 49 0.73 -26.47 -44.73
CA PHE A 49 1.23 -25.10 -44.79
C PHE A 49 0.39 -24.15 -43.95
N SER A 50 -0.94 -24.34 -43.95
CA SER A 50 -1.87 -23.62 -43.07
C SER A 50 -1.59 -23.93 -41.58
N PHE A 51 -1.36 -25.20 -41.24
CA PHE A 51 -0.98 -25.60 -39.89
C PHE A 51 0.36 -25.00 -39.46
N GLN A 52 1.38 -25.06 -40.32
CA GLN A 52 2.69 -24.50 -40.02
C GLN A 52 2.59 -22.99 -39.76
N LYS A 53 1.89 -22.25 -40.63
CA LYS A 53 1.61 -20.83 -40.41
C LYS A 53 0.86 -20.59 -39.10
N GLY A 54 -0.16 -21.40 -38.80
CA GLY A 54 -0.93 -21.29 -37.56
C GLY A 54 -0.08 -21.54 -36.31
N VAL A 55 0.83 -22.52 -36.35
CA VAL A 55 1.77 -22.82 -35.26
C VAL A 55 2.78 -21.69 -35.09
N ASP A 56 3.39 -21.22 -36.18
CA ASP A 56 4.39 -20.15 -36.13
C ASP A 56 3.79 -18.84 -35.59
N GLU A 57 2.54 -18.50 -35.98
CA GLU A 57 1.81 -17.34 -35.44
C GLU A 57 1.48 -17.50 -33.95
N VAL A 58 1.00 -18.68 -33.51
CA VAL A 58 0.71 -18.94 -32.08
C VAL A 58 1.99 -18.89 -31.24
N LEU A 59 3.11 -19.39 -31.75
CA LEU A 59 4.41 -19.29 -31.08
C LEU A 59 4.85 -17.84 -30.96
N LEU A 60 4.72 -17.04 -32.02
CA LEU A 60 5.04 -15.61 -31.98
C LEU A 60 4.17 -14.88 -30.95
N CYS A 61 2.86 -15.13 -30.93
CA CYS A 61 1.95 -14.55 -29.95
C CYS A 61 2.31 -14.98 -28.53
N SER A 62 2.63 -16.26 -28.30
CA SER A 62 3.07 -16.74 -26.99
C SER A 62 4.35 -16.05 -26.53
N HIS A 63 5.32 -15.83 -27.42
CA HIS A 63 6.54 -15.08 -27.08
C HIS A 63 6.25 -13.62 -26.73
N GLN A 64 5.40 -12.94 -27.52
CA GLN A 64 4.98 -11.56 -27.21
C GLN A 64 4.29 -11.47 -25.84
N ILE A 65 3.51 -12.49 -25.49
CA ILE A 65 2.80 -12.55 -24.22
C ILE A 65 3.75 -12.81 -23.06
N ASP A 66 4.70 -13.72 -23.23
CA ASP A 66 5.76 -13.95 -22.25
C ASP A 66 6.58 -12.66 -22.00
N GLU A 67 6.88 -11.89 -23.04
CA GLU A 67 7.54 -10.58 -22.92
C GLU A 67 6.67 -9.54 -22.20
N LEU A 68 5.37 -9.46 -22.52
CA LEU A 68 4.44 -8.55 -21.86
C LEU A 68 4.24 -8.92 -20.38
N VAL A 69 4.11 -10.21 -20.06
CA VAL A 69 4.02 -10.70 -18.67
C VAL A 69 5.32 -10.42 -17.92
N GLY A 70 6.48 -10.61 -18.56
CA GLY A 70 7.78 -10.23 -17.99
C GLY A 70 7.89 -8.71 -17.75
N SER A 71 7.32 -7.88 -18.64
CA SER A 71 7.28 -6.44 -18.45
C SER A 71 6.40 -6.01 -17.28
N LEU A 72 5.34 -6.76 -16.94
CA LEU A 72 4.52 -6.49 -15.75
C LEU A 72 5.35 -6.61 -14.46
N GLU A 73 6.39 -7.44 -14.43
CA GLU A 73 7.28 -7.62 -13.27
C GLU A 73 8.25 -6.45 -13.08
N THR A 74 8.64 -5.76 -14.15
CA THR A 74 9.64 -4.68 -14.13
C THR A 74 9.04 -3.28 -14.23
N CYS A 75 7.74 -3.18 -14.55
CA CYS A 75 7.05 -1.91 -14.76
C CYS A 75 7.06 -0.96 -13.54
N GLU A 76 6.86 0.34 -13.75
CA GLU A 76 6.60 1.26 -12.63
C GLU A 76 5.29 0.88 -11.91
N TYR A 77 5.25 1.02 -10.58
CA TYR A 77 4.03 0.80 -9.79
C TYR A 77 3.05 1.96 -9.98
N ARG A 78 2.40 2.01 -11.15
CA ARG A 78 1.40 3.02 -11.51
C ARG A 78 0.26 2.36 -12.28
N GLN A 79 -0.97 2.67 -11.88
CA GLN A 79 -2.21 2.17 -12.51
C GLN A 79 -2.25 2.34 -14.05
N PRO A 80 -1.92 3.51 -14.64
CA PRO A 80 -1.98 3.67 -16.10
C PRO A 80 -1.01 2.76 -16.84
N LYS A 81 0.18 2.50 -16.28
CA LYS A 81 1.18 1.65 -16.92
C LYS A 81 0.80 0.18 -16.87
N PHE A 82 0.27 -0.29 -15.74
CA PHE A 82 -0.31 -1.63 -15.69
C PHE A 82 -1.47 -1.79 -16.67
N ARG A 83 -2.35 -0.79 -16.77
CA ARG A 83 -3.47 -0.80 -17.71
C ARG A 83 -3.02 -0.83 -19.17
N GLU A 84 -2.03 -0.02 -19.54
CA GLU A 84 -1.45 -0.04 -20.90
C GLU A 84 -0.92 -1.44 -21.28
N VAL A 85 -0.25 -2.13 -20.35
CA VAL A 85 0.29 -3.48 -20.59
C VAL A 85 -0.83 -4.52 -20.67
N LEU A 86 -1.83 -4.44 -19.78
CA LEU A 86 -3.01 -5.33 -19.83
C LEU A 86 -3.85 -5.10 -21.09
N ASP A 87 -3.98 -3.85 -21.56
CA ASP A 87 -4.68 -3.53 -22.81
C ASP A 87 -3.94 -4.09 -24.02
N LYS A 88 -2.60 -4.05 -24.04
CA LYS A 88 -1.79 -4.70 -25.07
C LYS A 88 -1.95 -6.22 -25.02
N LEU A 89 -1.93 -6.80 -23.83
CA LEU A 89 -2.13 -8.24 -23.63
C LEU A 89 -3.51 -8.68 -24.14
N GLN A 90 -4.55 -7.90 -23.81
CA GLN A 90 -5.91 -8.14 -24.27
C GLN A 90 -6.03 -8.05 -25.79
N LYS A 91 -5.33 -7.11 -26.46
CA LYS A 91 -5.32 -7.04 -27.92
C LYS A 91 -4.74 -8.30 -28.57
N VAL A 92 -3.63 -8.83 -28.05
CA VAL A 92 -3.06 -10.08 -28.58
C VAL A 92 -4.03 -11.26 -28.38
N ILE A 93 -4.74 -11.29 -27.25
CA ILE A 93 -5.78 -12.31 -26.99
C ILE A 93 -6.98 -12.13 -27.91
N ASP A 94 -7.41 -10.90 -28.17
CA ASP A 94 -8.50 -10.58 -29.08
C ASP A 94 -8.15 -11.00 -30.53
N ASP A 95 -6.90 -10.76 -30.97
CA ASP A 95 -6.37 -11.20 -32.26
C ASP A 95 -6.36 -12.74 -32.39
N LEU A 96 -6.02 -13.45 -31.30
CA LEU A 96 -6.11 -14.91 -31.24
C LEU A 96 -7.58 -15.39 -31.25
N ASN A 97 -8.51 -14.67 -30.62
CA ASN A 97 -9.93 -15.03 -30.58
C ASN A 97 -10.60 -14.91 -31.96
N LEU A 98 -10.23 -13.89 -32.74
CA LEU A 98 -10.71 -13.67 -34.11
C LEU A 98 -10.38 -14.83 -35.05
N ARG A 99 -9.36 -15.63 -34.73
CA ARG A 99 -8.89 -16.79 -35.51
C ARG A 99 -9.56 -18.11 -35.11
N SER A 100 -10.44 -18.09 -34.10
CA SER A 100 -11.23 -19.25 -33.64
C SER A 100 -10.40 -20.49 -33.24
N TYR A 101 -9.29 -20.30 -32.53
CA TYR A 101 -8.52 -21.42 -31.95
C TYR A 101 -9.34 -22.16 -30.88
N SER A 102 -9.32 -23.49 -30.93
CA SER A 102 -9.90 -24.35 -29.90
C SER A 102 -9.14 -24.22 -28.58
N ASN A 103 -9.84 -24.28 -27.45
CA ASN A 103 -9.30 -24.20 -26.08
C ASN A 103 -8.70 -22.84 -25.65
N LEU A 104 -8.94 -21.74 -26.37
CA LEU A 104 -8.51 -20.40 -25.96
C LEU A 104 -8.97 -20.05 -24.53
N ARG A 105 -10.17 -20.47 -24.12
CA ARG A 105 -10.72 -20.21 -22.78
C ARG A 105 -9.86 -20.80 -21.66
N GLN A 106 -9.38 -22.03 -21.83
CA GLN A 106 -8.53 -22.68 -20.83
C GLN A 106 -7.14 -22.05 -20.79
N TRP A 107 -6.60 -21.71 -21.96
CA TRP A 107 -5.30 -21.06 -22.07
C TRP A 107 -5.31 -19.63 -21.49
N VAL A 108 -6.36 -18.84 -21.75
CA VAL A 108 -6.54 -17.51 -21.14
C VAL A 108 -6.70 -17.60 -19.62
N ALA A 109 -7.38 -18.63 -19.10
CA ALA A 109 -7.50 -18.83 -17.66
C ALA A 109 -6.14 -19.14 -17.00
N GLU A 110 -5.27 -19.89 -17.67
CA GLU A 110 -3.92 -20.17 -17.19
C GLU A 110 -3.01 -18.95 -17.30
N LEU A 111 -3.08 -18.20 -18.41
CA LEU A 111 -2.38 -16.92 -18.56
C LEU A 111 -2.79 -15.93 -17.48
N ASP A 112 -4.08 -15.82 -17.21
CA ASP A 112 -4.61 -14.98 -16.14
C ASP A 112 -4.10 -15.41 -14.77
N ARG A 113 -3.99 -16.72 -14.49
CA ARG A 113 -3.36 -17.25 -13.28
C ARG A 113 -1.89 -16.85 -13.17
N GLN A 114 -1.15 -16.85 -14.29
CA GLN A 114 0.25 -16.40 -14.31
C GLN A 114 0.36 -14.90 -14.04
N VAL A 115 -0.47 -14.08 -14.68
CA VAL A 115 -0.52 -12.62 -14.46
C VAL A 115 -0.89 -12.32 -13.00
N GLU A 116 -1.90 -13.00 -12.46
CA GLU A 116 -2.31 -12.92 -11.06
C GLU A 116 -1.15 -13.23 -10.10
N ALA A 117 -0.38 -14.29 -10.33
CA ALA A 117 0.77 -14.65 -9.51
C ALA A 117 1.87 -13.56 -9.53
N ARG A 118 2.12 -12.93 -10.70
CA ARG A 118 3.09 -11.83 -10.80
C ARG A 118 2.58 -10.56 -10.13
N LEU A 119 1.32 -10.19 -10.32
CA LEU A 119 0.71 -9.04 -9.66
C LEU A 119 0.68 -9.20 -8.14
N MET A 120 0.43 -10.41 -7.62
CA MET A 120 0.48 -10.72 -6.19
C MET A 120 1.86 -10.46 -5.60
N ARG A 121 2.94 -10.94 -6.25
CA ARG A 121 4.31 -10.68 -5.80
C ARG A 121 4.61 -9.19 -5.74
N ARG A 122 4.16 -8.42 -6.75
CA ARG A 122 4.34 -6.96 -6.76
C ARG A 122 3.53 -6.27 -5.68
N LEU A 123 2.31 -6.72 -5.42
CA LEU A 123 1.48 -6.19 -4.34
C LEU A 123 2.17 -6.39 -2.98
N ALA A 124 2.74 -7.57 -2.72
CA ALA A 124 3.51 -7.82 -1.49
C ALA A 124 4.70 -6.86 -1.34
N ILE A 125 5.48 -6.66 -2.40
CA ILE A 125 6.61 -5.71 -2.40
C ILE A 125 6.13 -4.27 -2.22
N ALA A 126 4.99 -3.89 -2.82
CA ALA A 126 4.42 -2.56 -2.70
C ALA A 126 3.86 -2.26 -1.29
N ILE A 127 3.33 -3.27 -0.60
CA ILE A 127 2.91 -3.13 0.80
C ILE A 127 4.14 -2.98 1.71
N ARG A 128 5.21 -3.76 1.47
CA ARG A 128 6.48 -3.62 2.20
C ARG A 128 7.13 -2.25 1.99
N SER A 129 7.15 -1.74 0.75
CA SER A 129 7.68 -0.40 0.47
C SER A 129 6.86 0.71 1.15
N TRP A 130 5.54 0.53 1.27
CA TRP A 130 4.66 1.42 2.02
C TRP A 130 4.96 1.38 3.52
N GLN A 131 5.16 0.19 4.09
CA GLN A 131 5.57 0.02 5.48
C GLN A 131 6.92 0.71 5.77
N ASP A 132 7.92 0.52 4.89
CA ASP A 132 9.25 1.14 5.04
C ASP A 132 9.17 2.67 4.97
N CYS A 133 8.33 3.19 4.07
CA CYS A 133 8.09 4.63 3.96
C CYS A 133 7.42 5.20 5.22
N LEU A 134 6.45 4.48 5.80
CA LEU A 134 5.78 4.88 7.04
C LEU A 134 6.75 4.93 8.23
N ARG A 135 7.71 3.99 8.29
CA ARG A 135 8.76 3.95 9.31
C ARG A 135 9.87 4.98 9.12
N GLY A 136 9.82 5.77 8.03
CA GLY A 136 10.84 6.76 7.71
C GLY A 136 12.17 6.16 7.25
N VAL A 137 12.17 4.87 6.85
CA VAL A 137 13.33 4.23 6.20
C VAL A 137 13.34 4.62 4.73
N THR A 138 13.45 5.93 4.44
CA THR A 138 13.81 6.38 3.11
C THR A 138 15.26 5.97 2.90
N GLY A 139 15.47 4.93 2.09
CA GLY A 139 16.75 4.23 1.92
C GLY A 139 17.94 5.10 1.51
N ASP A 140 18.52 5.78 2.49
CA ASP A 140 19.87 6.34 2.50
C ASP A 140 20.75 5.66 3.57
N SER A 141 20.25 4.58 4.19
CA SER A 141 21.00 3.79 5.19
C SER A 141 20.88 2.27 5.00
N ALA A 142 20.47 1.82 3.80
CA ALA A 142 20.48 0.40 3.44
C ALA A 142 21.32 0.18 2.17
N VAL A 143 22.57 0.64 2.21
CA VAL A 143 23.63 0.16 1.31
C VAL A 143 24.69 -0.46 2.20
N ASP A 144 24.54 -1.76 2.45
CA ASP A 144 25.62 -2.74 2.37
C ASP A 144 25.17 -4.07 2.97
N THR A 145 25.02 -5.09 2.14
CA THR A 145 26.00 -6.19 1.99
C THR A 145 25.32 -7.33 1.22
N THR A 146 25.94 -7.72 0.11
CA THR A 146 25.69 -8.91 -0.73
C THR A 146 24.67 -8.81 -1.87
N THR A 147 25.18 -9.16 -3.06
CA THR A 147 24.49 -9.48 -4.32
C THR A 147 24.47 -8.34 -5.34
N SER A 148 25.57 -8.31 -6.09
CA SER A 148 25.72 -7.78 -7.44
C SER A 148 24.48 -8.05 -8.30
N THR A 149 23.55 -7.10 -8.33
CA THR A 149 22.46 -7.05 -9.31
C THR A 149 22.43 -5.64 -9.89
N PRO A 150 22.37 -5.49 -11.24
CA PRO A 150 22.40 -4.18 -11.87
C PRO A 150 21.20 -3.35 -11.39
N GLN A 151 21.48 -2.12 -10.96
CA GLN A 151 20.48 -1.18 -10.44
C GLN A 151 19.35 -1.01 -11.46
N LEU A 152 18.19 -1.60 -11.17
CA LEU A 152 16.95 -1.29 -11.87
C LEU A 152 16.62 0.20 -11.65
N PRO A 153 16.20 0.95 -12.68
CA PRO A 153 15.96 2.40 -12.59
C PRO A 153 14.83 2.79 -11.63
N HIS A 154 14.03 1.83 -11.15
CA HIS A 154 12.90 2.06 -10.24
C HIS A 154 12.84 0.97 -9.16
N LYS A 155 12.53 1.35 -7.92
CA LYS A 155 12.17 0.39 -6.86
C LYS A 155 10.89 -0.33 -7.30
N LEU A 156 10.93 -1.66 -7.36
CA LEU A 156 9.85 -2.53 -7.86
C LEU A 156 8.50 -2.32 -7.13
N GLY A 157 8.52 -1.78 -5.91
CA GLY A 157 7.35 -1.41 -5.12
C GLY A 157 6.96 0.07 -5.19
N GLY A 158 7.52 0.87 -6.11
CA GLY A 158 7.28 2.31 -6.20
C GLY A 158 7.82 3.11 -5.01
N THR A 159 7.58 4.43 -5.05
CA THR A 159 7.77 5.35 -3.92
C THR A 159 6.39 5.87 -3.51
N PRO A 160 5.78 5.34 -2.43
CA PRO A 160 4.48 5.81 -1.99
C PRO A 160 4.60 7.26 -1.53
N ALA A 161 3.79 8.14 -2.13
CA ALA A 161 3.69 9.53 -1.70
C ALA A 161 2.64 9.60 -0.58
N LEU A 162 3.07 9.38 0.66
CA LEU A 162 2.19 9.54 1.82
C LEU A 162 1.75 11.00 1.93
N GLN A 163 0.44 11.22 2.02
CA GLN A 163 -0.10 12.57 2.21
C GLN A 163 0.11 13.00 3.66
N ALA A 164 0.59 14.23 3.84
CA ALA A 164 0.77 14.81 5.17
C ALA A 164 -0.60 14.96 5.88
N ILE A 165 -0.71 14.39 7.08
CA ILE A 165 -1.91 14.44 7.92
C ILE A 165 -1.67 15.48 9.00
N GLN A 166 -2.36 16.62 8.90
CA GLN A 166 -2.17 17.75 9.81
C GLN A 166 -3.16 17.71 10.96
N HIS A 167 -2.62 17.78 12.18
CA HIS A 167 -3.37 17.88 13.42
C HIS A 167 -2.95 19.13 14.18
N GLU A 168 -3.92 19.79 14.80
CA GLU A 168 -3.68 20.94 15.66
C GLU A 168 -4.12 20.64 17.09
N LEU A 169 -3.25 20.93 18.05
CA LEU A 169 -3.62 20.91 19.47
C LEU A 169 -4.34 22.20 19.80
N LEU A 170 -5.57 22.10 20.28
CA LEU A 170 -6.42 23.22 20.63
C LEU A 170 -6.76 23.23 22.12
N PHE A 171 -6.97 24.44 22.63
CA PHE A 171 -7.46 24.69 23.99
C PHE A 171 -8.74 25.52 23.88
N THR A 172 -9.89 24.89 24.08
CA THR A 172 -11.23 25.50 23.98
C THR A 172 -12.04 25.09 25.21
N ASN A 173 -12.79 26.02 25.80
CA ASN A 173 -13.64 25.77 26.98
C ASN A 173 -12.89 25.09 28.15
N GLN A 174 -11.66 25.50 28.40
CA GLN A 174 -10.77 24.95 29.43
C GLN A 174 -10.31 23.49 29.23
N ILE A 175 -10.57 22.89 28.06
CA ILE A 175 -10.19 21.50 27.75
C ILE A 175 -9.18 21.49 26.60
N MET A 176 -8.10 20.73 26.76
CA MET A 176 -7.16 20.45 25.67
C MET A 176 -7.63 19.26 24.85
N HIS A 177 -7.65 19.42 23.54
CA HIS A 177 -7.99 18.34 22.61
C HIS A 177 -7.23 18.50 21.29
N LEU A 178 -7.04 17.38 20.61
CA LEU A 178 -6.45 17.33 19.27
C LEU A 178 -7.56 17.45 18.23
N GLN A 179 -7.39 18.30 17.23
CA GLN A 179 -8.30 18.45 16.10
C GLN A 179 -7.53 18.29 14.78
N PRO A 180 -7.89 17.32 13.91
CA PRO A 180 -8.81 16.20 14.14
C PRO A 180 -8.36 15.27 15.29
N PRO A 181 -9.23 14.41 15.84
CA PRO A 181 -8.86 13.51 16.93
C PRO A 181 -7.87 12.45 16.44
N VAL A 182 -7.15 11.80 17.36
CA VAL A 182 -6.08 10.85 17.02
C VAL A 182 -6.60 9.63 16.25
N GLU A 183 -7.87 9.27 16.42
CA GLU A 183 -8.55 8.20 15.70
C GLU A 183 -8.66 8.50 14.19
N MET A 184 -8.72 9.77 13.79
CA MET A 184 -8.75 10.15 12.37
C MET A 184 -7.41 9.83 11.68
N VAL A 185 -6.29 9.90 12.39
CA VAL A 185 -4.97 9.47 11.88
C VAL A 185 -5.05 8.03 11.39
N ARG A 186 -5.68 7.15 12.18
CA ARG A 186 -5.84 5.74 11.86
C ARG A 186 -6.67 5.57 10.58
N CYS A 187 -7.80 6.27 10.48
CA CYS A 187 -8.66 6.21 9.30
C CYS A 187 -7.93 6.67 8.03
N ASP A 188 -7.22 7.80 8.11
CA ASP A 188 -6.52 8.38 6.96
C ASP A 188 -5.35 7.50 6.51
N LEU A 189 -4.57 6.93 7.44
CA LEU A 189 -3.49 6.00 7.10
C LEU A 189 -4.01 4.70 6.46
N ILE A 190 -5.11 4.14 6.98
CA ILE A 190 -5.74 2.96 6.39
C ILE A 190 -6.28 3.27 4.99
N ALA A 191 -6.90 4.43 4.80
CA ALA A 191 -7.37 4.87 3.50
C ALA A 191 -6.22 5.03 2.49
N GLN A 192 -5.10 5.63 2.90
CA GLN A 192 -3.91 5.74 2.07
C GLN A 192 -3.33 4.37 1.69
N LEU A 193 -3.28 3.41 2.63
CA LEU A 193 -2.87 2.04 2.37
C LEU A 193 -3.82 1.35 1.36
N HIS A 194 -5.13 1.49 1.54
CA HIS A 194 -6.13 0.92 0.62
C HIS A 194 -6.04 1.53 -0.77
N ASN A 195 -5.83 2.83 -0.89
CA ASN A 195 -5.58 3.50 -2.18
C ASN A 195 -4.33 2.95 -2.87
N TRP A 196 -3.28 2.68 -2.11
CA TRP A 196 -2.05 2.09 -2.64
C TRP A 196 -2.27 0.67 -3.16
N ILE A 197 -2.97 -0.17 -2.38
CA ILE A 197 -3.37 -1.53 -2.79
C ILE A 197 -4.32 -1.50 -4.00
N SER A 198 -5.23 -0.53 -4.04
CA SER A 198 -6.22 -0.36 -5.11
C SER A 198 -5.59 -0.16 -6.48
N ILE A 199 -4.35 0.33 -6.56
CA ILE A 199 -3.64 0.50 -7.84
C ILE A 199 -3.56 -0.83 -8.62
N VAL A 200 -3.38 -1.95 -7.91
CA VAL A 200 -3.29 -3.28 -8.50
C VAL A 200 -4.62 -4.01 -8.45
N THR A 201 -5.36 -3.92 -7.34
CA THR A 201 -6.61 -4.66 -7.19
C THR A 201 -7.77 -4.08 -8.01
N ALA A 202 -7.70 -2.83 -8.46
CA ALA A 202 -8.69 -2.21 -9.35
C ALA A 202 -8.41 -2.43 -10.85
N LEU A 203 -7.40 -3.23 -11.20
CA LEU A 203 -7.07 -3.51 -12.60
C LEU A 203 -8.11 -4.45 -13.24
N PRO A 204 -8.52 -4.18 -14.50
CA PRO A 204 -9.44 -5.05 -15.22
C PRO A 204 -8.78 -6.41 -15.46
N ARG A 205 -9.55 -7.47 -15.26
CA ARG A 205 -9.11 -8.84 -15.50
C ARG A 205 -9.11 -9.15 -17.00
N ILE A 206 -8.20 -10.02 -17.43
CA ILE A 206 -8.10 -10.49 -18.81
C ILE A 206 -9.33 -11.34 -19.15
N GLN A 207 -9.92 -11.14 -20.33
CA GLN A 207 -11.14 -11.84 -20.75
C GLN A 207 -10.95 -12.58 -22.08
N SER A 208 -11.48 -13.79 -22.18
CA SER A 208 -11.44 -14.61 -23.41
C SER A 208 -12.64 -14.38 -24.34
N SER A 209 -13.70 -13.72 -23.89
CA SER A 209 -15.03 -13.74 -24.55
C SER A 209 -15.66 -12.36 -24.76
N ARG A 210 -14.86 -11.32 -24.99
CA ARG A 210 -15.37 -9.95 -25.20
C ARG A 210 -16.32 -9.80 -26.40
N TYR A 211 -16.15 -10.63 -27.43
CA TYR A 211 -16.97 -10.65 -28.64
C TYR A 211 -18.11 -11.68 -28.60
N GLN A 212 -18.23 -12.46 -27.52
CA GLN A 212 -19.31 -13.44 -27.40
C GLN A 212 -20.54 -12.70 -26.87
N VAL A 213 -21.26 -12.06 -27.79
CA VAL A 213 -22.43 -11.23 -27.52
C VAL A 213 -23.50 -12.07 -26.80
N GLY A 214 -23.72 -11.79 -25.51
CA GLY A 214 -25.06 -11.91 -24.93
C GLY A 214 -25.32 -12.79 -23.71
N LEU A 215 -24.35 -13.33 -22.94
CA LEU A 215 -24.74 -14.28 -21.87
C LEU A 215 -24.04 -14.26 -20.50
N VAL A 216 -23.13 -13.34 -20.18
CA VAL A 216 -22.63 -13.26 -18.79
C VAL A 216 -22.39 -11.81 -18.38
N GLU A 217 -23.33 -11.23 -17.64
CA GLU A 217 -22.98 -10.15 -16.70
C GLU A 217 -22.04 -10.76 -15.67
N LEU A 218 -20.74 -10.66 -15.91
CA LEU A 218 -19.72 -11.09 -14.95
C LEU A 218 -19.92 -10.27 -13.67
N SER A 219 -19.86 -10.93 -12.51
CA SER A 219 -19.93 -10.21 -11.25
C SER A 219 -18.76 -9.20 -11.18
N PRO A 220 -18.91 -8.06 -10.48
CA PRO A 220 -17.82 -7.08 -10.34
C PRO A 220 -16.55 -7.69 -9.72
N THR A 221 -16.68 -8.79 -8.97
CA THR A 221 -15.57 -9.58 -8.41
C THR A 221 -14.83 -10.44 -9.44
N GLU A 222 -15.47 -10.82 -10.55
CA GLU A 222 -14.85 -11.56 -11.66
C GLU A 222 -14.22 -10.62 -12.69
N ALA A 223 -14.68 -9.38 -12.75
CA ALA A 223 -14.19 -8.37 -13.69
C ALA A 223 -12.85 -7.72 -13.29
N THR A 224 -12.43 -7.85 -12.03
CA THR A 224 -11.28 -7.11 -11.48
C THR A 224 -10.42 -8.00 -10.59
N TYR A 225 -9.14 -7.69 -10.47
CA TYR A 225 -8.18 -8.40 -9.63
C TYR A 225 -8.38 -8.18 -8.10
N HIS A 226 -9.61 -7.99 -7.63
CA HIS A 226 -9.91 -7.80 -6.20
C HIS A 226 -9.67 -9.09 -5.38
N SER A 227 -9.80 -10.27 -6.01
CA SER A 227 -9.49 -11.56 -5.39
C SER A 227 -8.01 -11.73 -5.00
N LEU A 228 -7.12 -10.89 -5.55
CA LEU A 228 -5.70 -10.91 -5.20
C LEU A 228 -5.47 -10.67 -3.71
N LEU A 229 -6.27 -9.82 -3.07
CA LEU A 229 -6.14 -9.55 -1.65
C LEU A 229 -6.50 -10.79 -0.82
N GLY A 230 -7.56 -11.50 -1.22
CA GLY A 230 -7.96 -12.77 -0.63
C GLY A 230 -6.84 -13.81 -0.67
N LYS A 231 -6.27 -14.03 -1.86
CA LYS A 231 -5.18 -14.99 -2.06
C LYS A 231 -3.86 -14.56 -1.45
N LEU A 232 -3.59 -13.26 -1.37
CA LEU A 232 -2.44 -12.75 -0.63
C LEU A 232 -2.55 -13.12 0.85
N MET A 233 -3.72 -13.01 1.46
CA MET A 233 -3.92 -13.45 2.86
C MET A 233 -3.71 -14.96 3.05
N GLU A 234 -4.05 -15.78 2.05
CA GLU A 234 -3.83 -17.23 2.08
C GLU A 234 -2.36 -17.62 1.92
N HIS A 235 -1.61 -16.91 1.06
CA HIS A 235 -0.24 -17.26 0.71
C HIS A 235 0.84 -16.52 1.54
N ASP A 236 0.65 -15.23 1.82
CA ASP A 236 1.60 -14.39 2.53
C ASP A 236 0.89 -13.22 3.26
N SER A 237 0.51 -13.46 4.52
CA SER A 237 -0.13 -12.46 5.39
C SER A 237 0.84 -11.49 6.06
N GLU A 238 2.14 -11.81 6.06
CA GLU A 238 3.20 -11.04 6.70
C GLU A 238 3.22 -9.56 6.28
N PRO A 239 3.21 -9.19 4.98
CA PRO A 239 3.29 -7.78 4.58
C PRO A 239 2.09 -6.95 5.04
N LEU A 240 0.89 -7.54 5.03
CA LEU A 240 -0.32 -6.84 5.44
C LEU A 240 -0.37 -6.62 6.95
N VAL A 241 -0.03 -7.66 7.73
CA VAL A 241 0.09 -7.58 9.19
C VAL A 241 1.18 -6.58 9.58
N GLY A 242 2.32 -6.60 8.88
CA GLY A 242 3.40 -5.64 9.07
C GLY A 242 2.98 -4.19 8.82
N ALA A 243 2.22 -3.93 7.75
CA ALA A 243 1.71 -2.60 7.44
C ALA A 243 0.72 -2.09 8.50
N TYR A 244 -0.25 -2.91 8.92
CA TYR A 244 -1.16 -2.54 10.01
C TYR A 244 -0.44 -2.37 11.35
N GLY A 245 0.53 -3.24 11.67
CA GLY A 245 1.37 -3.10 12.85
C GLY A 245 2.15 -1.79 12.87
N ALA A 246 2.73 -1.39 11.74
CA ALA A 246 3.42 -0.10 11.62
C ALA A 246 2.48 1.10 11.80
N ILE A 247 1.22 1.01 11.35
CA ILE A 247 0.19 2.03 11.63
C ILE A 247 -0.06 2.14 13.14
N GLU A 248 -0.22 1.03 13.85
CA GLU A 248 -0.43 1.04 15.31
C GLU A 248 0.78 1.56 16.08
N GLU A 249 2.00 1.20 15.66
CA GLU A 249 3.24 1.70 16.26
C GLU A 249 3.33 3.23 16.16
N LEU A 250 3.00 3.78 14.98
CA LEU A 250 2.95 5.22 14.76
C LEU A 250 1.84 5.88 15.60
N LEU A 251 0.65 5.28 15.63
CA LEU A 251 -0.49 5.76 16.40
C LEU A 251 -0.19 5.80 17.90
N SER A 252 0.44 4.74 18.44
CA SER A 252 0.86 4.65 19.83
C SER A 252 1.88 5.73 20.20
N SER A 253 2.81 6.02 19.28
CA SER A 253 3.81 7.10 19.44
C SER A 253 3.14 8.48 19.48
N VAL A 254 2.19 8.74 18.58
CA VAL A 254 1.40 9.96 18.53
C VAL A 254 0.54 10.11 19.79
N GLN A 255 -0.18 9.05 20.19
CA GLN A 255 -1.04 9.04 21.38
C GLN A 255 -0.24 9.28 22.66
N SER A 256 0.93 8.67 22.79
CA SER A 256 1.84 8.89 23.93
C SER A 256 2.30 10.35 23.99
N TYR A 257 2.61 10.96 22.84
CA TYR A 257 2.98 12.37 22.77
C TYR A 257 1.82 13.31 23.12
N VAL A 258 0.63 13.07 22.57
CA VAL A 258 -0.58 13.86 22.89
C VAL A 258 -0.93 13.73 24.37
N LYS A 259 -0.74 12.55 24.98
CA LYS A 259 -0.97 12.33 26.41
C LYS A 259 -0.08 13.21 27.30
N VAL A 260 1.17 13.47 26.90
CA VAL A 260 2.05 14.41 27.62
C VAL A 260 1.45 15.82 27.60
N TRP A 261 0.91 16.25 26.45
CA TRP A 261 0.24 17.55 26.36
C TRP A 261 -1.06 17.60 27.17
N LEU A 262 -1.86 16.54 27.17
CA LEU A 262 -3.07 16.45 27.99
C LEU A 262 -2.79 16.43 29.49
N GLN A 263 -1.63 15.94 29.94
CA GLN A 263 -1.24 16.02 31.35
C GLN A 263 -1.11 17.47 31.83
N TYR A 264 -0.72 18.41 30.95
CA TYR A 264 -0.71 19.82 31.28
C TYR A 264 -2.11 20.38 31.59
N GLN A 265 -3.19 19.67 31.26
CA GLN A 265 -4.56 20.10 31.59
C GLN A 265 -4.73 20.22 33.11
N SER A 266 -4.02 19.39 33.88
CA SER A 266 -3.99 19.49 35.33
C SER A 266 -3.59 20.88 35.84
N LEU A 267 -2.81 21.66 35.09
CA LEU A 267 -2.45 23.05 35.47
C LEU A 267 -3.66 23.99 35.49
N TRP A 268 -4.70 23.71 34.70
CA TRP A 268 -5.94 24.48 34.69
C TRP A 268 -6.94 23.96 35.73
N ASP A 269 -6.93 22.66 36.00
CA ASP A 269 -7.80 22.03 37.00
C ASP A 269 -7.30 22.22 38.45
N MET A 270 -6.09 22.74 38.64
CA MET A 270 -5.53 23.07 39.95
C MET A 270 -6.30 24.22 40.61
N VAL A 271 -6.81 23.98 41.82
CA VAL A 271 -7.42 25.02 42.67
C VAL A 271 -6.36 25.56 43.65
N PRO A 272 -6.05 26.87 43.64
CA PRO A 272 -5.02 27.47 44.49
C PRO A 272 -5.22 27.17 45.99
N ALA A 273 -6.46 27.23 46.48
CA ALA A 273 -6.80 26.98 47.88
C ALA A 273 -6.31 25.61 48.41
N ASN A 274 -6.33 24.57 47.56
CA ASN A 274 -5.89 23.22 47.93
C ASN A 274 -4.35 23.09 47.96
N ILE A 275 -3.65 23.98 47.25
CA ILE A 275 -2.18 24.06 47.26
C ILE A 275 -1.74 24.73 48.56
N TYR A 276 -2.33 25.88 48.90
CA TYR A 276 -2.02 26.60 50.13
C TYR A 276 -2.32 25.78 51.39
N SER A 277 -3.44 25.06 51.43
CA SER A 277 -3.80 24.21 52.58
C SER A 277 -2.86 23.01 52.78
N ARG A 278 -2.13 22.58 51.75
CA ARG A 278 -1.20 21.44 51.80
C ARG A 278 0.26 21.85 52.00
N LEU A 279 0.63 23.05 51.56
CA LEU A 279 2.00 23.52 51.69
C LEU A 279 2.31 24.02 53.10
N GLU A 280 1.33 24.55 53.84
CA GLU A 280 1.52 25.15 55.17
C GLU A 280 2.71 26.16 55.16
N SER A 281 3.22 26.57 56.32
CA SER A 281 4.37 27.48 56.45
C SER A 281 5.74 26.81 56.16
N ASN A 282 5.78 25.68 55.47
CA ASN A 282 7.03 24.93 55.27
C ASN A 282 7.78 25.40 54.01
N LEU A 283 8.72 26.32 54.21
CA LEU A 283 9.59 26.92 53.19
C LEU A 283 10.24 25.89 52.23
N THR A 284 10.62 24.72 52.73
CA THR A 284 11.25 23.66 51.93
C THR A 284 10.31 23.07 50.87
N LYS A 285 9.02 22.96 51.19
CA LYS A 285 8.00 22.46 50.25
C LYS A 285 7.69 23.49 49.17
N TRP A 286 7.66 24.78 49.53
CA TRP A 286 7.52 25.90 48.59
C TRP A 286 8.67 25.95 47.59
N GLN A 287 9.91 25.87 48.07
CA GLN A 287 11.09 25.86 47.20
C GLN A 287 11.09 24.67 46.23
N LYS A 288 10.66 23.48 46.69
CA LYS A 288 10.54 22.29 45.86
C LYS A 288 9.47 22.44 44.78
N LEU A 289 8.29 22.97 45.14
CA LEU A 289 7.22 23.25 44.19
C LEU A 289 7.65 24.26 43.12
N LEU A 290 8.37 25.30 43.52
CA LEU A 290 8.87 26.33 42.60
C LEU A 290 9.97 25.78 41.66
N MET A 291 10.82 24.86 42.15
CA MET A 291 11.75 24.10 41.32
C MET A 291 11.03 23.15 40.35
N ASP A 292 9.98 22.47 40.79
CA ASP A 292 9.22 21.53 39.96
C ASP A 292 8.46 22.26 38.84
N ILE A 293 7.86 23.43 39.12
CA ILE A 293 7.26 24.31 38.12
C ILE A 293 8.32 24.80 37.12
N LYS A 294 9.50 25.21 37.60
CA LYS A 294 10.60 25.66 36.74
C LYS A 294 11.15 24.52 35.86
N LYS A 295 11.19 23.28 36.38
CA LYS A 295 11.62 22.09 35.64
C LYS A 295 10.59 21.68 34.58
N SER A 296 9.30 21.74 34.90
CA SER A 296 8.20 21.49 33.97
C SER A 296 8.21 22.50 32.81
N ARG A 297 8.40 23.79 33.10
CA ARG A 297 8.50 24.85 32.08
C ARG A 297 9.60 24.61 31.04
N LYS A 298 10.78 24.13 31.47
CA LYS A 298 11.91 23.84 30.55
C LYS A 298 11.58 22.82 29.47
N THR A 299 10.57 21.97 29.67
CA THR A 299 10.14 20.98 28.67
C THR A 299 9.12 21.52 27.67
N VAL A 300 8.52 22.69 27.94
CA VAL A 300 7.52 23.36 27.09
C VAL A 300 8.12 24.56 26.34
N ASP A 301 9.16 25.19 26.90
CA ASP A 301 9.92 26.29 26.31
C ASP A 301 10.90 25.82 25.20
N THR A 302 10.42 25.01 24.26
CA THR A 302 11.13 24.69 23.01
C THR A 302 10.71 25.66 21.90
N THR A 303 11.62 26.08 21.02
CA THR A 303 11.28 26.98 19.89
C THR A 303 10.44 26.31 18.80
N GLU A 304 10.33 24.98 18.84
CA GLU A 304 9.53 24.21 17.91
C GLU A 304 8.03 24.46 18.16
N THR A 305 7.28 24.67 17.08
CA THR A 305 5.81 24.87 17.11
C THR A 305 5.04 23.70 16.49
N MET A 306 5.77 22.69 16.03
CA MET A 306 5.29 21.55 15.27
C MET A 306 6.19 20.34 15.56
N LYS A 307 5.59 19.16 15.62
CA LYS A 307 6.33 17.90 15.67
C LYS A 307 5.81 16.95 14.60
N GLN A 308 6.74 16.35 13.85
CA GLN A 308 6.45 15.40 12.78
C GLN A 308 6.67 13.96 13.24
N PHE A 309 5.73 13.09 12.91
CA PHE A 309 5.76 11.64 13.11
C PHE A 309 5.48 10.98 11.75
N GLY A 310 6.53 10.78 10.95
CA GLY A 310 6.38 10.30 9.57
C GLY A 310 5.45 11.23 8.76
N PRO A 311 4.31 10.75 8.25
CA PRO A 311 3.34 11.59 7.53
C PRO A 311 2.45 12.43 8.45
N VAL A 312 2.45 12.22 9.77
CA VAL A 312 1.58 12.94 10.71
C VAL A 312 2.30 14.17 11.26
N GLU A 313 1.65 15.32 11.18
CA GLU A 313 2.16 16.61 11.61
C GLU A 313 1.30 17.16 12.74
N ILE A 314 1.87 17.37 13.93
CA ILE A 314 1.14 17.92 15.08
C ILE A 314 1.61 19.34 15.36
N HIS A 315 0.74 20.31 15.12
CA HIS A 315 0.94 21.71 15.44
C HIS A 315 0.46 22.01 16.86
N TYR A 316 1.34 22.56 17.70
CA TYR A 316 1.03 22.88 19.11
C TYR A 316 1.34 24.32 19.50
N GLY A 317 1.79 25.18 18.56
CA GLY A 317 2.21 26.55 18.83
C GLY A 317 1.16 27.42 19.57
N LYS A 318 -0.14 27.30 19.23
CA LYS A 318 -1.20 28.04 19.92
C LYS A 318 -1.35 27.62 21.39
N VAL A 319 -1.24 26.32 21.67
CA VAL A 319 -1.39 25.78 23.02
C VAL A 319 -0.16 26.06 23.85
N GLN A 320 1.03 25.96 23.26
CA GLN A 320 2.28 26.33 23.90
C GLN A 320 2.24 27.74 24.49
N GLN A 321 1.79 28.73 23.71
CA GLN A 321 1.63 30.10 24.20
C GLN A 321 0.67 30.18 25.40
N LYS A 322 -0.46 29.48 25.34
CA LYS A 322 -1.44 29.44 26.45
C LYS A 322 -0.89 28.74 27.70
N VAL A 323 -0.16 27.63 27.55
CA VAL A 323 0.51 26.90 28.65
C VAL A 323 1.54 27.81 29.32
N ASN A 324 2.37 28.51 28.53
CA ASN A 324 3.38 29.42 29.04
C ASN A 324 2.77 30.60 29.82
N LEU A 325 1.74 31.24 29.28
CA LEU A 325 1.00 32.30 29.99
C LEU A 325 0.38 31.81 31.30
N LYS A 326 -0.15 30.58 31.31
CA LYS A 326 -0.73 29.99 32.54
C LYS A 326 0.34 29.69 33.58
N HIS A 327 1.50 29.16 33.17
CA HIS A 327 2.65 28.99 34.05
C HIS A 327 3.13 30.31 34.66
N ASP A 328 3.20 31.38 33.86
CA ASP A 328 3.59 32.70 34.36
C ASP A 328 2.56 33.31 35.32
N SER A 329 1.27 33.04 35.09
CA SER A 329 0.21 33.40 36.03
C SER A 329 0.37 32.66 37.37
N TRP A 330 0.54 31.34 37.33
CA TRP A 330 0.75 30.53 38.53
C TRP A 330 2.00 30.94 39.29
N HIS A 331 3.11 31.18 38.60
CA HIS A 331 4.35 31.60 39.22
C HIS A 331 4.17 32.94 39.95
N ARG A 332 3.48 33.92 39.34
CA ARG A 332 3.16 35.19 40.00
C ARG A 332 2.27 35.02 41.22
N GLU A 333 1.22 34.20 41.13
CA GLU A 333 0.24 33.97 42.21
C GLU A 333 0.86 33.21 43.41
N ILE A 334 1.73 32.25 43.14
CA ILE A 334 2.50 31.52 44.16
C ILE A 334 3.47 32.48 44.86
N LEU A 335 4.19 33.32 44.11
CA LEU A 335 5.09 34.33 44.68
C LEU A 335 4.36 35.38 45.52
N SER A 336 3.21 35.88 45.06
CA SER A 336 2.43 36.86 45.82
C SER A 336 1.89 36.28 47.13
N SER A 337 1.53 34.99 47.13
CA SER A 337 1.03 34.31 48.33
C SER A 337 2.15 34.03 49.32
N PHE A 338 3.30 33.57 48.85
CA PHE A 338 4.51 33.36 49.68
C PHE A 338 4.95 34.65 50.38
N LEU A 339 5.01 35.76 49.65
CA LEU A 339 5.37 37.07 50.21
C LEU A 339 4.29 37.63 51.14
N GLY A 340 3.02 37.31 50.92
CA GLY A 340 1.91 37.73 51.77
C GLY A 340 1.95 37.08 53.15
N ASP A 341 2.23 35.77 53.21
CA ASP A 341 2.36 35.02 54.46
C ASP A 341 3.66 35.37 55.22
N ASP A 342 4.80 35.49 54.53
CA ASP A 342 6.06 35.92 55.16
C ASP A 342 5.95 37.35 55.74
N LEU A 343 5.20 38.25 55.09
CA LEU A 343 4.98 39.60 55.61
C LEU A 343 4.10 39.57 56.87
N LEU A 344 3.10 38.69 56.94
CA LEU A 344 2.25 38.51 58.12
C LEU A 344 3.04 37.91 59.30
N ASP A 345 3.88 36.89 59.05
CA ASP A 345 4.73 36.27 60.07
C ASP A 345 5.80 37.25 60.59
N PHE A 346 6.38 38.06 59.69
CA PHE A 346 7.33 39.12 60.07
C PHE A 346 6.63 40.22 60.89
N HIS A 347 5.41 40.61 60.52
CA HIS A 347 4.64 41.62 61.28
C HIS A 347 4.19 41.12 62.66
N SER A 348 3.94 39.81 62.83
CA SER A 348 3.68 39.21 64.14
C SER A 348 4.92 38.96 64.99
N THR A 349 6.11 38.96 64.38
CA THR A 349 7.39 38.81 65.11
C THR A 349 7.97 40.17 65.52
N VAL A 350 7.59 41.24 64.80
CA VAL A 350 8.06 42.62 65.05
C VAL A 350 7.06 43.45 65.88
N ALA A 351 5.80 43.04 65.98
CA ALA A 351 4.82 43.56 66.94
C ALA A 351 4.87 42.76 68.25
#